data_AF-A0A9Q3Q2G0-F1
#
_entry.id   AF-A0A9Q3Q2G0-F1
#
_cell.length_a   1.000
_cell.length_b   1.000
_cell.length_c   1.000
_cell.angle_alpha   90.00
_cell.angle_beta   90.00
_cell.angle_gamma   90.00
#
_symmetry.space_group_name_H-M   'P 1'
#
loop_
_entity.id
_entity.type
_entity.pdbx_description
1 polymer ?
#
loop_
_entity_poly.entity_id
_entity_poly.type
_entity_poly.pdbx_seq_one_letter_code
_entity_poly.pdbx_strand_id
1 'polypeptide(L)'
;MKISPKKCNFGFEELKALGNIVSALSLGIDKNKVEAVLLKPIPQNKEKMMSFLGFSSYYRQHLKDFAVLAKSLYRICDQQAVFEMTQERIKAYEKIRKALTEEPLLLIPDWNIPFKLYIDECGDGLGAALHQVQIIDDKPTEQKVCYI
;
A
#
# COMPACT_ATOMS: atom_id res chain seq x y z
N MET A 1 -33.02 2.96 -9.01
CA MET A 1 -31.85 2.84 -8.12
C MET A 1 -32.26 3.38 -6.74
N LYS A 2 -32.05 2.64 -5.63
CA LYS A 2 -32.37 3.10 -4.26
C LYS A 2 -31.08 3.34 -3.48
N ILE A 3 -31.00 4.44 -2.74
CA ILE A 3 -29.86 4.81 -1.90
C ILE A 3 -30.16 4.46 -0.43
N SER A 4 -29.13 4.12 0.35
CA SER A 4 -29.20 3.95 1.80
C SER A 4 -28.66 5.21 2.50
N PRO A 5 -29.52 6.13 3.00
CA PRO A 5 -29.07 7.42 3.53
C PRO A 5 -28.07 7.29 4.68
N LYS A 6 -28.20 6.24 5.51
CA LYS A 6 -27.28 5.96 6.62
C LYS A 6 -25.85 5.63 6.19
N LYS A 7 -25.64 5.28 4.92
CA LYS A 7 -24.32 4.97 4.33
C LYS A 7 -23.81 6.09 3.43
N CYS A 8 -24.52 7.21 3.36
CA CYS A 8 -24.12 8.36 2.55
C CYS A 8 -23.44 9.41 3.43
N ASN A 9 -22.33 9.94 2.93
CA ASN A 9 -21.60 11.04 3.53
C ASN A 9 -21.56 12.17 2.49
N PHE A 10 -21.94 13.39 2.89
CA PHE A 10 -22.01 14.56 2.01
C PHE A 10 -21.27 15.74 2.61
N GLY A 11 -20.56 16.52 1.78
CA GLY A 11 -19.91 17.76 2.20
C GLY A 11 -18.71 17.57 3.13
N PHE A 12 -18.00 16.43 3.04
CA PHE A 12 -16.78 16.18 3.81
C PHE A 12 -15.53 16.45 2.96
N GLU A 13 -14.49 16.99 3.60
CA GLU A 13 -13.17 17.19 2.98
C GLU A 13 -12.44 15.86 2.73
N GLU A 14 -12.69 14.87 3.60
CA GLU A 14 -12.17 13.51 3.47
C GLU A 14 -13.28 12.47 3.66
N LEU A 15 -13.23 11.39 2.89
CA LEU A 15 -14.25 10.35 2.85
C LEU A 15 -13.63 8.96 2.89
N LYS A 16 -14.26 8.05 3.63
CA LYS A 16 -13.90 6.62 3.59
C LYS A 16 -14.56 5.95 2.41
N ALA A 17 -13.77 5.43 1.47
CA ALA A 17 -14.25 4.71 0.31
C ALA A 17 -13.36 3.51 -0.01
N LEU A 18 -13.97 2.33 -0.16
CA LEU A 18 -13.29 1.09 -0.56
C LEU A 18 -12.06 0.72 0.29
N GLY A 19 -12.03 1.09 1.57
CA GLY A 19 -10.86 0.82 2.43
C GLY A 19 -9.73 1.85 2.33
N ASN A 20 -10.00 2.98 1.66
CA ASN A 20 -9.11 4.14 1.58
C ASN A 20 -9.78 5.36 2.22
N ILE A 21 -8.95 6.32 2.64
CA ILE A 21 -9.34 7.69 2.95
C ILE A 21 -9.11 8.50 1.68
N VAL A 22 -10.13 9.12 1.11
CA VAL A 22 -10.03 9.91 -0.12
C VAL A 22 -10.29 11.36 0.22
N SER A 23 -9.38 12.23 -0.17
CA SER A 23 -9.53 13.68 -0.11
C SER A 23 -9.36 14.30 -1.51
N ALA A 24 -9.53 15.62 -1.61
CA ALA A 24 -9.31 16.32 -2.88
C ALA A 24 -7.85 16.20 -3.38
N LEU A 25 -6.89 16.09 -2.47
CA LEU A 25 -5.46 16.09 -2.80
C LEU A 25 -4.80 14.73 -2.64
N SER A 26 -5.38 13.83 -1.82
CA SER A 26 -4.68 12.62 -1.42
C SER A 26 -5.56 11.38 -1.36
N LEU A 27 -4.90 10.24 -1.55
CA LEU A 27 -5.42 8.91 -1.32
C LEU A 27 -4.64 8.26 -0.17
N GLY A 28 -5.32 8.08 0.95
CA GLY A 28 -4.84 7.49 2.19
C GLY A 28 -5.27 6.04 2.38
N ILE A 29 -4.53 5.27 3.16
CA ILE A 29 -5.00 3.98 3.69
C ILE A 29 -5.91 4.22 4.92
N ASP A 30 -7.07 3.56 5.01
CA ASP A 30 -7.89 3.58 6.22
C ASP A 30 -7.19 2.84 7.36
N LYS A 31 -6.66 3.58 8.34
CA LYS A 31 -5.91 3.04 9.49
C LYS A 31 -6.66 1.95 10.24
N ASN A 32 -8.00 2.02 10.31
CA ASN A 32 -8.80 1.00 10.99
C ASN A 32 -8.70 -0.38 10.31
N LYS A 33 -8.47 -0.41 8.99
CA LYS A 33 -8.27 -1.65 8.25
C LYS A 33 -6.86 -2.21 8.47
N VAL A 34 -5.87 -1.34 8.61
CA VAL A 34 -4.48 -1.73 8.88
C VAL A 34 -4.30 -2.20 10.32
N GLU A 35 -4.97 -1.57 11.29
CA GLU A 35 -4.96 -2.01 12.69
C GLU A 35 -5.40 -3.47 12.86
N ALA A 36 -6.39 -3.90 12.08
CA ALA A 36 -6.83 -5.30 12.07
C ALA A 36 -5.73 -6.28 11.57
N VAL A 37 -4.73 -5.80 10.84
CA VAL A 37 -3.54 -6.57 10.44
C VAL A 37 -2.43 -6.47 11.48
N LEU A 38 -2.27 -5.32 12.13
CA LEU A 38 -1.30 -5.14 13.23
C LEU A 38 -1.58 -6.03 14.43
N LEU A 39 -2.86 -6.24 14.75
CA LEU A 39 -3.28 -7.05 15.89
C LEU A 39 -3.14 -8.56 15.64
N LYS A 40 -2.91 -8.98 14.39
CA LYS A 40 -2.79 -10.40 14.07
C LYS A 40 -1.38 -10.91 14.42
N PRO A 41 -1.27 -12.12 15.00
CA PRO A 41 0.03 -12.75 15.17
C PRO A 41 0.66 -13.03 13.80
N ILE A 42 1.99 -13.19 13.80
CA ILE A 42 2.73 -13.60 12.60
C ILE A 42 2.08 -14.87 12.01
N PRO A 43 1.85 -14.94 10.69
CA PRO A 43 1.26 -16.10 10.05
C PRO A 43 2.01 -17.39 10.39
N GLN A 44 1.28 -18.41 10.82
CA GLN A 44 1.82 -19.71 11.22
C GLN A 44 1.64 -20.80 10.15
N ASN A 45 1.00 -20.48 9.03
CA ASN A 45 0.80 -21.40 7.92
C ASN A 45 0.67 -20.64 6.58
N LYS A 46 0.71 -21.38 5.48
CA LYS A 46 0.64 -20.84 4.11
C LYS A 46 -0.65 -20.07 3.86
N GLU A 47 -1.79 -20.55 4.34
CA GLU A 47 -3.09 -19.91 4.16
C GLU A 47 -3.14 -18.51 4.79
N LYS A 48 -2.70 -18.39 6.05
CA LYS A 48 -2.62 -17.11 6.76
C LYS A 48 -1.62 -16.18 6.09
N MET A 49 -0.50 -16.70 5.57
CA MET A 49 0.48 -15.89 4.85
C MET A 49 -0.08 -15.37 3.52
N MET A 50 -0.78 -16.20 2.74
CA MET A 50 -1.46 -15.76 1.52
C MET A 50 -2.56 -14.73 1.81
N SER A 51 -3.30 -14.89 2.90
CA SER A 51 -4.29 -13.89 3.33
C SER A 51 -3.64 -12.54 3.64
N PHE A 52 -2.50 -12.54 4.34
CA PHE A 52 -1.72 -11.33 4.59
C PHE A 52 -1.21 -10.71 3.28
N LEU A 53 -0.58 -11.50 2.41
CA LEU A 53 -0.06 -11.03 1.13
C LEU A 53 -1.16 -10.48 0.22
N GLY A 54 -2.33 -11.11 0.19
CA GLY A 54 -3.49 -10.62 -0.53
C GLY A 54 -3.93 -9.24 -0.02
N PHE A 55 -4.01 -9.06 1.30
CA PHE A 55 -4.32 -7.76 1.90
C PHE A 55 -3.25 -6.71 1.57
N SER A 56 -1.97 -7.03 1.78
CA SER A 56 -0.87 -6.08 1.52
C SER A 56 -0.76 -5.72 0.05
N SER A 57 -1.05 -6.66 -0.86
CA SER A 57 -1.03 -6.43 -2.30
C SER A 57 -2.10 -5.43 -2.77
N TYR A 58 -3.24 -5.35 -2.08
CA TYR A 58 -4.28 -4.35 -2.36
C TYR A 58 -3.74 -2.93 -2.20
N TYR A 59 -2.85 -2.72 -1.21
CA TYR A 59 -2.23 -1.43 -0.92
C TYR A 59 -0.83 -1.30 -1.52
N ARG A 60 -0.39 -2.17 -2.44
CA ARG A 60 0.99 -2.18 -2.97
C ARG A 60 1.45 -0.84 -3.54
N GLN A 61 0.54 -0.04 -4.09
CA GLN A 61 0.84 1.31 -4.61
C GLN A 61 1.32 2.30 -3.54
N HIS A 62 1.06 2.02 -2.26
CA HIS A 62 1.56 2.80 -1.12
C HIS A 62 2.90 2.25 -0.59
N LEU A 63 3.33 1.07 -1.04
CA LEU A 63 4.43 0.32 -0.46
C LEU A 63 5.63 0.32 -1.40
N LYS A 64 6.66 1.09 -1.03
CA LYS A 64 7.93 1.08 -1.74
C LYS A 64 8.53 -0.33 -1.78
N ASP A 65 9.01 -0.74 -2.94
CA ASP A 65 9.71 -2.01 -3.17
C ASP A 65 8.91 -3.25 -2.73
N PHE A 66 7.57 -3.19 -2.80
CA PHE A 66 6.70 -4.27 -2.32
C PHE A 66 7.06 -5.63 -2.94
N ALA A 67 7.37 -5.67 -4.23
CA ALA A 67 7.74 -6.90 -4.92
C ALA A 67 8.99 -7.55 -4.31
N VAL A 68 10.00 -6.75 -3.99
CA VAL A 68 11.26 -7.20 -3.37
C VAL A 68 10.99 -7.72 -1.96
N LEU A 69 10.23 -6.96 -1.16
CA LEU A 69 9.89 -7.35 0.21
C LEU A 69 9.03 -8.62 0.25
N ALA A 70 8.05 -8.74 -0.64
CA ALA A 70 7.12 -9.86 -0.66
C ALA A 70 7.71 -11.12 -1.32
N LYS A 71 8.81 -11.02 -2.08
CA LYS A 71 9.44 -12.13 -2.82
C LYS A 71 9.66 -13.37 -1.95
N SER A 72 10.31 -13.20 -0.79
CA SER A 72 10.61 -14.32 0.12
C SER A 72 9.36 -14.89 0.81
N LEU A 73 8.32 -14.07 0.95
CA LEU A 73 7.02 -14.44 1.53
C LEU A 73 6.13 -15.18 0.53
N TYR A 74 6.14 -14.82 -0.75
CA TYR A 74 5.46 -15.59 -1.79
C TYR A 74 6.10 -16.99 -1.94
N ARG A 75 7.43 -17.08 -1.87
CA ARG A 75 8.16 -18.35 -1.99
C ARG A 75 7.80 -19.39 -0.91
N ILE A 76 7.41 -18.97 0.30
CA ILE A 76 6.95 -19.93 1.34
C ILE A 76 5.51 -20.39 1.14
N CYS A 77 4.73 -19.69 0.31
CA CYS A 77 3.38 -20.06 -0.03
C CYS A 77 3.32 -21.11 -1.15
N ASP A 78 4.44 -21.37 -1.85
CA ASP A 78 4.51 -22.42 -2.87
C ASP A 78 4.12 -23.79 -2.30
N GLN A 79 3.40 -24.59 -3.09
CA GLN A 79 2.87 -25.89 -2.64
C GLN A 79 3.98 -26.82 -2.13
N GLN A 80 5.13 -26.83 -2.80
CA GLN A 80 6.28 -27.69 -2.47
C GLN A 80 7.19 -27.13 -1.37
N ALA A 81 7.03 -25.85 -0.99
CA ALA A 81 7.90 -25.23 0.01
C ALA A 81 7.53 -25.68 1.44
N VAL A 82 8.54 -25.86 2.30
CA VAL A 82 8.30 -25.99 3.75
C VAL A 82 7.96 -24.60 4.30
N PHE A 83 6.90 -24.52 5.11
CA PHE A 83 6.52 -23.27 5.75
C PHE A 83 7.47 -23.00 6.92
N GLU A 84 8.36 -22.03 6.75
CA GLU A 84 9.34 -21.65 7.76
C GLU A 84 9.49 -20.11 7.79
N MET A 85 9.23 -19.51 8.95
CA MET A 85 9.45 -18.08 9.16
C MET A 85 10.89 -17.82 9.62
N THR A 86 11.82 -17.83 8.67
CA THR A 86 13.22 -17.44 8.90
C THR A 86 13.33 -15.98 9.35
N GLN A 87 14.46 -15.59 9.94
CA GLN A 87 14.68 -14.20 10.34
C GLN A 87 14.52 -13.20 9.18
N GLU A 88 14.93 -13.58 7.97
CA GLU A 88 14.76 -12.77 6.76
C GLU A 88 13.28 -12.51 6.45
N ARG A 89 12.45 -13.58 6.49
CA ARG A 89 11.01 -13.51 6.24
C ARG A 89 10.28 -12.74 7.32
N ILE A 90 10.69 -12.88 8.58
CA ILE A 90 10.16 -12.07 9.68
C ILE A 90 10.46 -10.59 9.45
N LYS A 91 11.70 -10.25 9.06
CA LYS A 91 12.07 -8.86 8.73
C LYS A 91 11.25 -8.33 7.55
N ALA A 92 11.04 -9.12 6.50
CA ALA A 92 10.23 -8.74 5.35
C ALA A 92 8.76 -8.50 5.74
N TYR A 93 8.17 -9.40 6.53
CA TYR A 93 6.82 -9.27 7.07
C TYR A 93 6.66 -7.99 7.88
N GLU A 94 7.58 -7.72 8.80
CA GLU A 94 7.56 -6.53 9.65
C GLU A 94 7.75 -5.24 8.84
N LYS A 95 8.59 -5.24 7.80
CA LYS A 95 8.75 -4.09 6.89
C LYS A 95 7.45 -3.76 6.17
N ILE A 96 6.77 -4.76 5.60
CA ILE A 96 5.47 -4.56 4.93
C ILE A 96 4.44 -4.04 5.93
N ARG A 97 4.40 -4.63 7.14
CA ARG A 97 3.49 -4.20 8.20
C ARG A 97 3.71 -2.74 8.61
N LYS A 98 4.98 -2.35 8.78
CA LYS A 98 5.39 -0.98 9.13
C LYS A 98 5.04 0.02 8.02
N ALA A 99 5.30 -0.33 6.76
CA ALA A 99 5.00 0.53 5.62
C ALA A 99 3.48 0.78 5.46
N LEU A 100 2.65 -0.25 5.71
CA LEU A 100 1.18 -0.10 5.74
C LEU A 100 0.68 0.89 6.81
N THR A 101 1.45 1.10 7.88
CA THR A 101 1.08 2.02 8.98
C THR A 101 1.65 3.42 8.85
N GLU A 102 2.90 3.52 8.38
CA GLU A 102 3.66 4.78 8.41
C GLU A 102 3.49 5.60 7.14
N GLU A 103 3.17 4.98 6.00
CA GLU A 103 3.18 5.65 4.71
C GLU A 103 1.78 5.66 4.03
N PRO A 104 0.79 6.35 4.61
CA PRO A 104 -0.59 6.20 4.16
C PRO A 104 -0.91 6.97 2.88
N LEU A 105 -0.25 8.09 2.59
CA LEU A 105 -0.75 9.08 1.62
C LEU A 105 -0.04 9.02 0.27
N LEU A 106 -0.85 8.96 -0.78
CA LEU A 106 -0.49 9.18 -2.18
C LEU A 106 -1.18 10.44 -2.68
N LEU A 107 -0.55 11.14 -3.61
CA LEU A 107 -1.13 12.29 -4.30
C LEU A 107 -2.18 11.82 -5.32
N ILE A 108 -3.32 12.50 -5.39
CA ILE A 108 -4.28 12.28 -6.48
C ILE A 108 -3.67 12.81 -7.78
N PRO A 109 -3.59 12.01 -8.86
CA PRO A 109 -2.98 12.44 -10.11
C PRO A 109 -3.82 13.53 -10.79
N ASP A 110 -3.16 14.57 -11.27
CA ASP A 110 -3.72 15.53 -12.22
C ASP A 110 -3.24 15.18 -13.62
N TRP A 111 -4.18 14.84 -14.50
CA TRP A 111 -3.91 14.38 -15.86
C TRP A 111 -3.47 15.50 -16.81
N ASN A 112 -3.56 16.77 -16.39
CA ASN A 112 -3.21 17.93 -17.20
C ASN A 112 -1.74 18.37 -17.04
N ILE A 113 -1.01 17.79 -16.09
CA ILE A 113 0.39 18.12 -15.81
C ILE A 113 1.28 16.87 -15.94
N PRO A 114 2.57 17.04 -16.30
CA PRO A 114 3.44 15.91 -16.58
C PRO A 114 3.76 15.09 -15.32
N PHE A 115 3.95 13.79 -15.52
CA PHE A 115 4.45 12.88 -14.49
C PHE A 115 5.98 12.77 -14.53
N LYS A 116 6.57 12.46 -13.38
CA LYS A 116 7.98 12.07 -13.24
C LYS A 116 8.04 10.60 -12.83
N LEU A 117 8.76 9.79 -13.61
CA LEU A 117 8.96 8.38 -13.29
C LEU A 117 10.39 8.19 -12.79
N TYR A 118 10.53 7.75 -11.54
CA TYR A 118 11.80 7.31 -10.98
C TYR A 118 11.86 5.79 -11.06
N ILE A 119 12.97 5.28 -11.57
CA ILE A 119 13.21 3.83 -11.72
C ILE A 119 14.54 3.52 -11.05
N ASP A 120 14.56 2.44 -10.27
CA ASP A 120 15.77 1.89 -9.67
C ASP A 120 15.79 0.37 -9.95
N GLU A 121 16.93 -0.13 -10.42
CA GLU A 121 17.13 -1.53 -10.76
C GLU A 121 18.35 -2.06 -10.02
N CYS A 122 18.20 -3.24 -9.43
CA CYS A 122 19.32 -4.06 -9.01
C CYS A 122 19.19 -5.47 -9.60
N GLY A 123 20.25 -6.27 -9.50
CA GLY A 123 20.26 -7.63 -10.07
C GLY A 123 19.15 -8.57 -9.54
N ASP A 124 18.50 -8.22 -8.44
CA ASP A 124 17.44 -9.01 -7.81
C ASP A 124 16.01 -8.49 -8.03
N GLY A 125 15.85 -7.27 -8.58
CA GLY A 125 14.54 -6.65 -8.78
C GLY A 125 14.56 -5.22 -9.33
N LEU A 126 13.41 -4.81 -9.87
CA LEU A 126 13.11 -3.47 -10.38
C LEU A 126 12.08 -2.82 -9.44
N GLY A 127 12.30 -1.55 -9.10
CA GLY A 127 11.34 -0.72 -8.38
C GLY A 127 11.12 0.59 -9.13
N ALA A 128 9.90 1.13 -9.09
CA ALA A 128 9.64 2.45 -9.61
C ALA A 128 8.66 3.25 -8.76
N ALA A 129 8.74 4.57 -8.86
CA ALA A 129 7.83 5.51 -8.21
C ALA A 129 7.38 6.56 -9.21
N LEU A 130 6.06 6.71 -9.34
CA LEU A 130 5.45 7.76 -10.13
C LEU A 130 5.21 8.98 -9.24
N HIS A 131 5.73 10.13 -9.65
CA HIS A 131 5.67 11.39 -8.92
C HIS A 131 5.05 12.47 -9.78
N GLN A 132 4.57 13.53 -9.13
CA GLN A 132 4.04 14.69 -9.80
C GLN A 132 4.28 15.94 -8.94
N VAL A 133 4.48 17.09 -9.59
CA VAL A 133 4.64 18.38 -8.93
C VAL A 133 3.30 19.12 -9.01
N GLN A 134 2.63 19.28 -7.86
CA GLN A 134 1.37 20.01 -7.76
C GLN A 134 1.53 21.23 -6.85
N ILE A 135 0.68 22.24 -7.04
CA ILE A 135 0.60 23.38 -6.11
C ILE A 135 -0.24 22.95 -4.92
N ILE A 136 0.40 22.84 -3.76
CA ILE A 136 -0.23 22.52 -2.47
C ILE A 136 0.15 23.66 -1.52
N ASP A 137 -0.83 24.29 -0.90
CA ASP A 137 -0.63 25.47 -0.03
C ASP A 137 0.23 26.57 -0.68
N ASP A 138 -0.13 26.93 -1.93
CA ASP A 138 0.55 27.92 -2.78
C ASP A 138 2.02 27.61 -3.09
N LYS A 139 2.47 26.37 -2.87
CA LYS A 139 3.85 25.94 -3.11
C LYS A 139 3.94 24.76 -4.07
N PRO A 140 4.86 24.78 -5.04
CA PRO A 140 5.13 23.62 -5.87
C PRO A 140 5.74 22.52 -5.00
N THR A 141 5.00 21.43 -4.84
CA THR A 141 5.38 20.29 -4.01
C THR A 141 5.40 19.04 -4.87
N GLU A 142 6.56 18.38 -4.91
CA GLU A 142 6.67 17.07 -5.54
C GLU A 142 6.23 15.99 -4.55
N GLN A 143 5.22 15.20 -4.93
CA GLN A 143 4.79 14.06 -4.14
C GLN A 143 4.61 12.82 -5.01
N LYS A 144 4.64 11.66 -4.35
CA LYS A 144 4.40 10.36 -4.95
C LYS A 144 2.91 10.20 -5.29
N VAL A 145 2.63 9.79 -6.51
CA VAL A 145 1.30 9.35 -6.99
C VAL A 145 1.12 7.86 -6.70
N CYS A 146 2.15 7.04 -6.93
CA CYS A 146 2.16 5.63 -6.56
C CYS A 146 3.56 5.03 -6.65
N TYR A 147 3.77 3.89 -5.98
CA TYR A 147 4.84 2.95 -6.24
C TYR A 147 4.39 1.88 -7.25
N ILE A 148 5.33 1.42 -8.07
CA ILE A 148 5.15 0.43 -9.15
C ILE A 148 5.96 -0.82 -8.82
#